data_AF-A0A843EME7-F1
#
_entry.id   AF-A0A843EME7-F1
#
_cell.length_a   1.000
_cell.length_b   1.000
_cell.length_c   1.000
_cell.angle_alpha   90.00
_cell.angle_beta   90.00
_cell.angle_gamma   90.00
#
_symmetry.space_group_name_H-M   'P 1'
#
loop_
_entity.id
_entity.type
_entity.pdbx_description
1 polymer ?
#
loop_
_entity_poly.entity_id
_entity_poly.type
_entity_poly.pdbx_seq_one_letter_code
_entity_poly.pdbx_strand_id
1 'polypeptide(L)' 'PEGVLKGSEIRGPVAKEAADKWPSVGSAASILI' A
#
# COMPACT_ATOMS: atom_id res chain seq x y z
N PRO A 1 13.28 8.20 2.11
CA PRO A 1 12.54 7.11 2.80
C PRO A 1 12.19 5.98 1.82
N GLU A 2 12.75 4.79 2.01
CA GLU A 2 12.77 3.67 1.05
C GLU A 2 11.45 2.88 0.94
N GLY A 3 10.31 3.43 1.38
CA GLY A 3 8.98 2.84 1.17
C GLY A 3 8.74 1.48 1.86
N VAL A 4 9.63 1.06 2.77
CA VAL A 4 9.49 -0.22 3.49
C VAL A 4 8.31 -0.13 4.45
N LEU A 5 7.37 -1.05 4.29
CA LEU A 5 6.16 -1.15 5.11
C LEU A 5 6.53 -1.68 6.50
N LYS A 6 6.18 -0.92 7.55
CA LYS A 6 6.44 -1.32 8.95
C LYS A 6 5.29 -2.08 9.60
N GLY A 7 4.08 -1.97 9.07
CA GLY A 7 2.89 -2.72 9.49
C GLY A 7 2.70 -4.03 8.70
N SER A 8 1.73 -4.84 9.12
CA SER A 8 1.40 -6.11 8.44
C SER A 8 0.22 -5.99 7.47
N GLU A 9 -0.67 -5.02 7.65
CA GLU A 9 -1.82 -4.77 6.78
C GLU A 9 -2.21 -3.28 6.74
N ILE A 10 -2.93 -2.88 5.68
CA ILE A 10 -3.56 -1.57 5.53
C ILE A 10 -5.08 -1.78 5.42
N ARG A 11 -5.82 -1.25 6.40
CA ARG A 11 -7.29 -1.37 6.50
C ARG A 11 -8.06 -0.25 5.81
N GLY A 12 -7.38 0.83 5.41
CA GLY A 12 -7.97 1.96 4.68
C GLY A 12 -7.80 1.84 3.17
N PRO A 13 -8.51 2.68 2.38
CA PRO A 13 -8.35 2.72 0.94
C PRO A 13 -6.97 3.24 0.54
N VAL A 14 -6.37 2.59 -0.47
CA VAL A 14 -5.09 2.98 -1.09
C VAL A 14 -5.35 3.38 -2.53
N ALA A 15 -4.80 4.53 -2.95
CA ALA A 15 -4.89 4.98 -4.33
C ALA A 15 -4.11 4.04 -5.28
N LYS A 16 -4.67 3.75 -6.46
CA LYS A 16 -4.05 2.87 -7.46
C LYS A 16 -2.64 3.34 -7.85
N GLU A 17 -2.45 4.63 -8.09
CA GLU A 17 -1.13 5.21 -8.41
C GLU A 17 -0.10 4.96 -7.30
N ALA A 18 -0.54 4.97 -6.04
CA ALA A 18 0.33 4.68 -4.90
C ALA A 18 0.64 3.18 -4.80
N ALA A 19 -0.33 2.30 -5.08
CA ALA A 19 -0.11 0.86 -5.11
C ALA A 19 0.88 0.46 -6.22
N ASP A 20 0.78 1.08 -7.40
CA ASP A 20 1.68 0.84 -8.52
C ASP A 20 3.09 1.37 -8.26
N LYS A 21 3.21 2.52 -7.59
CA LYS A 21 4.49 3.15 -7.24
C LYS A 21 5.20 2.47 -6.06
N TRP A 22 4.44 1.92 -5.12
CA TRP A 22 4.97 1.23 -3.93
C TRP A 22 4.34 -0.17 -3.80
N PRO A 23 4.96 -1.20 -4.42
CA PRO A 23 4.40 -2.55 -4.50
C PRO A 23 4.08 -3.18 -3.13
N SER A 24 4.90 -2.88 -2.12
CA SER A 24 4.68 -3.34 -0.74
C SER A 24 3.39 -2.78 -0.15
N VAL A 25 3.06 -1.51 -0.44
CA VAL A 25 1.83 -0.84 0.01
C VAL A 25 0.62 -1.44 -0.68
N GLY A 26 0.68 -1.63 -2.01
CA GLY A 26 -0.39 -2.28 -2.76
C GLY A 26 -0.67 -3.70 -2.28
N SER A 27 0.38 -4.47 -1.97
CA SER A 27 0.26 -5.86 -1.50
C SER A 27 -0.36 -5.97 -0.10
N ALA A 28 -0.24 -4.94 0.74
CA ALA A 28 -0.81 -4.91 2.09
C ALA A 28 -2.21 -4.27 2.15
N ALA A 29 -2.72 -3.71 1.06
CA ALA A 29 -3.97 -2.97 1.02
C ALA A 29 -5.19 -3.88 0.85
N SER A 30 -6.16 -3.75 1.75
CA SER A 30 -7.44 -4.47 1.63
C SER A 30 -8.44 -3.77 0.70
N ILE A 31 -8.27 -2.47 0.47
CA ILE A 31 -9.18 -1.64 -0.33
C ILE A 31 -8.31 -0.78 -1.28
N LEU A 32 -8.52 -0.91 -2.58
CA LEU A 32 -7.87 -0.09 -3.61
C LEU A 32 -8.92 0.80 -4.30
N ILE A 33 -8.56 2.06 -4.53
CA ILE A 33 -9.38 3.06 -5.25
C ILE A 33 -8.56 3.75 -6.34
#